data_AF-A0A1I7Z4B5-F1
#
_entry.id   AF-A0A1I7Z4B5-F1
#
_cell.length_a   1.000
_cell.length_b   1.000
_cell.length_c   1.000
_cell.angle_alpha   90.00
_cell.angle_beta   90.00
_cell.angle_gamma   90.00
#
_symmetry.space_group_name_H-M   'P 1'
#
loop_
_entity.id
_entity.type
_entity.pdbx_description
1 polymer ?
#
loop_
_entity_poly.entity_id
_entity_poly.type
_entity_poly.pdbx_seq_one_letter_code
_entity_poly.pdbx_strand_id
1 'polypeptide(L)'
;MGALAQLRLLLWKNFLTQIRSPWFTLMEFLVPLILIGAAFGLMIGLRGTFEKSYGDSNYTPWPVTGSSYDLVIPAGIFNMSIEETILDLTPFITGENQSSFLQVTKIDDNKWTAHLELAYAPQPPHIQDIMNRTAARYNNENVFELLPLLLDLVGQQGIHINATMFGGLLNTSLATSATVKGFDTEEELVTYMTDSFQVQRGNPLLGPQERKQNDGGYPGYWREGFLTVQRAIDVAIQDRALNHTSGVSLDSEYLMLQRFPFPAYKSQIIEIGAFFLPVIIIFSFMTSVIYIVRSVVMEKENRLKEYMKVMGLSQWVHWVAYLIVNYIKLVFTVIVLSILMYFVMQKSDPTVAFVFYLLYAFDATYFAFAVSTFMQSGTAGTMMAVLGWMLLYFWMVVINGMDTQSPYPFATRIFNCLNPDIALSFGVDLMAQHETQCESLADSISW
;
A
#
# COMPACT_ATOMS: atom_id res chain seq x y z
N MET A 1 -14.64 35.83 -47.59
CA MET A 1 -15.54 35.08 -46.69
C MET A 1 -15.12 35.34 -45.25
N GLY A 2 -16.05 35.60 -44.34
CA GLY A 2 -15.72 35.74 -42.92
C GLY A 2 -15.22 34.43 -42.30
N ALA A 3 -14.42 34.51 -41.23
CA ALA A 3 -13.81 33.35 -40.57
C ALA A 3 -14.82 32.29 -40.11
N LEU A 4 -16.01 32.70 -39.64
CA LEU A 4 -17.09 31.79 -39.26
C LEU A 4 -17.63 30.96 -40.43
N ALA A 5 -17.72 31.53 -41.63
CA ALA A 5 -18.15 30.79 -42.82
C ALA A 5 -17.09 29.75 -43.23
N GLN A 6 -15.80 30.12 -43.12
CA GLN A 6 -14.69 29.19 -43.35
C GLN A 6 -14.72 28.03 -42.33
N LEU A 7 -14.94 28.34 -41.05
CA LEU A 7 -15.03 27.34 -39.98
C LEU A 7 -16.19 26.37 -40.24
N ARG A 8 -17.38 26.86 -40.59
CA ARG A 8 -18.54 26.02 -40.92
C ARG A 8 -18.24 25.05 -42.07
N LEU A 9 -17.57 25.52 -43.12
CA LEU A 9 -17.18 24.68 -44.26
C LEU A 9 -16.17 23.61 -43.85
N LEU A 10 -15.21 23.93 -42.98
CA LEU A 10 -14.24 22.96 -42.48
C LEU A 10 -14.86 21.92 -41.57
N LEU A 11 -15.76 22.31 -40.67
CA LEU A 11 -16.51 21.38 -39.84
C LEU A 11 -17.32 20.41 -40.71
N TRP A 12 -17.99 20.94 -41.74
CA TRP A 12 -18.73 20.12 -42.68
C TRP A 12 -17.85 19.16 -43.48
N LYS A 13 -16.68 19.62 -43.96
CA LYS A 13 -15.67 18.77 -44.60
C LYS A 13 -15.28 17.63 -43.67
N ASN A 14 -14.86 17.95 -42.44
CA ASN A 14 -14.36 16.95 -41.49
C ASN A 14 -15.44 15.92 -41.13
N PHE A 15 -16.69 16.38 -40.97
CA PHE A 15 -17.84 15.50 -40.75
C PHE A 15 -18.09 14.57 -41.94
N LEU A 16 -18.07 15.09 -43.17
CA LEU A 16 -18.19 14.29 -44.38
C LEU A 16 -17.05 13.28 -44.55
N THR A 17 -15.82 13.68 -44.22
CA THR A 17 -14.66 12.78 -44.28
C THR A 17 -14.86 11.60 -43.33
N GLN A 18 -15.36 11.84 -42.11
CA GLN A 18 -15.65 10.77 -41.14
C GLN A 18 -16.75 9.82 -41.60
N ILE A 19 -17.80 10.33 -42.23
CA ILE A 19 -18.88 9.49 -42.81
C ILE A 19 -18.35 8.62 -43.95
N ARG A 20 -17.42 9.13 -44.75
CA ARG A 20 -16.84 8.40 -45.89
C ARG A 20 -15.85 7.31 -45.49
N SER A 21 -15.30 7.36 -44.27
CA SER A 21 -14.39 6.34 -43.71
C SER A 21 -15.00 5.64 -42.49
N PRO A 22 -16.15 4.93 -42.63
CA PRO A 22 -16.95 4.49 -41.50
C PRO A 22 -16.20 3.50 -40.59
N TRP A 23 -15.40 2.60 -41.15
CA TRP A 23 -14.64 1.62 -40.37
C TRP A 23 -13.58 2.26 -39.48
N PHE A 24 -12.89 3.28 -39.99
CA PHE A 24 -11.85 3.98 -39.26
C PHE A 24 -12.45 4.80 -38.11
N THR A 25 -13.51 5.55 -38.40
CA THR A 25 -14.25 6.33 -37.40
C THR A 25 -14.84 5.43 -36.32
N LEU A 26 -15.40 4.27 -36.70
CA LEU A 26 -15.93 3.30 -35.75
C LEU A 26 -14.85 2.77 -34.81
N MET A 27 -13.69 2.36 -35.34
CA MET A 27 -12.57 1.88 -34.52
C MET A 27 -12.00 2.96 -33.59
N GLU A 28 -11.99 4.21 -34.02
CA GLU A 28 -11.56 5.34 -33.20
C GLU A 28 -12.41 5.48 -31.92
N PHE A 29 -13.72 5.22 -31.98
CA PHE A 29 -14.61 5.26 -30.82
C PHE A 29 -14.66 3.94 -30.05
N LEU A 30 -14.67 2.83 -30.77
CA LEU A 30 -14.95 1.52 -30.22
C LEU A 30 -13.78 1.00 -29.38
N VAL A 31 -12.53 1.28 -29.77
CA VAL A 31 -11.36 0.82 -29.04
C VAL A 31 -11.26 1.45 -27.62
N PRO A 32 -11.29 2.78 -27.46
CA PRO A 32 -11.32 3.40 -26.13
C PRO A 32 -12.48 2.90 -25.27
N LEU A 33 -13.66 2.75 -25.88
CA LEU A 33 -14.89 2.38 -25.19
C LEU A 33 -14.90 0.91 -24.76
N ILE A 34 -14.31 0.00 -25.55
CA ILE A 34 -14.10 -1.39 -25.14
C ILE A 34 -13.12 -1.46 -23.98
N LEU A 35 -12.00 -0.73 -24.02
CA LEU A 35 -11.01 -0.77 -22.95
C LEU A 35 -11.59 -0.27 -21.63
N ILE A 36 -12.30 0.86 -21.66
CA ILE A 36 -13.00 1.40 -20.49
C ILE A 36 -14.11 0.44 -20.06
N GLY A 37 -14.97 0.03 -20.97
CA GLY A 37 -16.13 -0.82 -20.68
C GLY A 37 -15.74 -2.19 -20.12
N ALA A 38 -14.69 -2.83 -20.63
CA ALA A 38 -14.20 -4.10 -20.14
C ALA A 38 -13.63 -3.98 -18.72
N ALA A 39 -12.84 -2.94 -18.46
CA ALA A 39 -12.22 -2.75 -17.16
C ALA A 39 -13.25 -2.35 -16.08
N PHE A 40 -14.13 -1.40 -16.38
CA PHE A 40 -15.23 -1.03 -15.49
C PHE A 40 -16.23 -2.17 -15.31
N GLY A 41 -16.51 -2.94 -16.37
CA GLY A 41 -17.34 -4.14 -16.30
C GLY A 41 -16.73 -5.21 -15.38
N LEU A 42 -15.41 -5.39 -15.41
CA LEU A 42 -14.69 -6.27 -14.49
C LEU A 42 -14.78 -5.75 -13.05
N MET A 43 -14.58 -4.44 -12.82
CA MET A 43 -14.75 -3.85 -11.49
C MET A 43 -16.18 -4.07 -10.97
N ILE A 44 -17.20 -3.73 -11.75
CA ILE A 44 -18.61 -3.91 -11.36
C ILE A 44 -18.93 -5.40 -11.12
N GLY A 45 -18.40 -6.29 -11.96
CA GLY A 45 -18.61 -7.74 -11.83
C GLY A 45 -17.93 -8.36 -10.60
N LEU A 46 -16.73 -7.88 -10.24
CA LEU A 46 -15.99 -8.33 -9.06
C LEU A 46 -16.36 -7.58 -7.77
N ARG A 47 -17.33 -6.67 -7.83
CA ARG A 47 -17.81 -5.90 -6.69
C ARG A 47 -18.12 -6.78 -5.48
N GLY A 48 -18.87 -7.87 -5.69
CA GLY A 48 -19.25 -8.79 -4.60
C GLY A 48 -18.09 -9.55 -3.97
N THR A 49 -16.94 -9.66 -4.64
CA THR A 49 -15.75 -10.33 -4.08
C THR A 49 -14.87 -9.39 -3.27
N PHE A 50 -14.84 -8.10 -3.60
CA PHE A 50 -13.98 -7.09 -2.97
C PHE A 50 -14.70 -6.19 -1.97
N GLU A 51 -16.01 -5.96 -2.13
CA GLU A 51 -16.80 -5.23 -1.14
C GLU A 51 -17.19 -6.14 0.02
N LYS A 52 -16.38 -6.15 1.08
CA LYS A 52 -16.63 -6.92 2.29
C LYS A 52 -16.85 -5.96 3.44
N SER A 53 -17.93 -6.21 4.19
CA SER A 53 -18.16 -5.53 5.46
C SER A 53 -17.42 -6.28 6.57
N TYR A 54 -16.59 -5.55 7.29
CA TYR A 54 -15.87 -6.04 8.45
C TYR A 54 -16.49 -5.43 9.69
N GLY A 55 -16.94 -6.29 10.61
CA GLY A 55 -17.43 -5.85 11.92
C GLY A 55 -16.32 -5.20 12.76
N ASP A 56 -16.74 -4.60 13.86
CA ASP A 56 -15.86 -4.10 14.89
C ASP A 56 -14.87 -5.20 15.34
N SER A 57 -13.64 -4.78 15.61
CA SER A 57 -12.56 -5.69 16.00
C SER A 57 -12.07 -5.29 17.39
N ASN A 58 -12.43 -6.11 18.37
CA ASN A 58 -11.91 -6.00 19.72
C ASN A 58 -10.68 -6.89 19.87
N TYR A 59 -9.63 -6.32 20.45
CA TYR A 59 -8.38 -7.01 20.72
C TYR A 59 -8.32 -7.39 22.18
N THR A 60 -7.81 -8.58 22.47
CA THR A 60 -7.67 -9.06 23.84
C THR A 60 -6.40 -8.52 24.48
N PRO A 61 -6.43 -8.14 25.78
CA PRO A 61 -5.22 -7.76 26.48
C PRO A 61 -4.31 -8.97 26.72
N TRP A 62 -2.99 -8.76 26.74
CA TRP A 62 -2.01 -9.77 27.13
C TRP A 62 -0.97 -9.21 28.12
N PRO A 63 -0.45 -10.04 29.04
CA PRO A 63 0.56 -9.65 30.00
C PRO A 63 1.94 -9.57 29.35
N VAL A 64 2.71 -8.57 29.77
CA VAL A 64 4.12 -8.36 29.45
C VAL A 64 4.88 -8.22 30.76
N THR A 65 5.82 -9.14 30.97
CA THR A 65 6.57 -9.25 32.23
C THR A 65 7.98 -8.67 32.13
N GLY A 66 8.54 -8.56 30.93
CA GLY A 66 9.94 -8.23 30.67
C GLY A 66 10.90 -9.32 31.13
N SER A 67 10.52 -10.59 30.99
CA SER A 67 11.27 -11.76 31.46
C SER A 67 11.27 -12.88 30.41
N SER A 68 11.95 -13.99 30.70
CA SER A 68 11.97 -15.18 29.82
C SER A 68 10.58 -15.73 29.49
N TYR A 69 9.57 -15.48 30.33
CA TYR A 69 8.19 -15.93 30.10
C TYR A 69 7.55 -15.27 28.87
N ASP A 70 7.91 -14.03 28.54
CA ASP A 70 7.34 -13.33 27.38
C ASP A 70 7.76 -13.99 26.05
N LEU A 71 8.81 -14.81 26.05
CA LEU A 71 9.28 -15.51 24.85
C LEU A 71 8.27 -16.53 24.32
N VAL A 72 7.42 -17.06 25.21
CA VAL A 72 6.48 -18.16 24.92
C VAL A 72 5.01 -17.77 25.09
N ILE A 73 4.73 -16.58 25.64
CA ILE A 73 3.37 -16.07 25.80
C ILE A 73 2.89 -15.47 24.47
N PRO A 74 1.76 -15.92 23.89
CA PRO A 74 1.21 -15.31 22.68
C PRO A 74 0.44 -14.03 23.02
N ALA A 75 0.44 -13.03 22.13
CA ALA A 75 -0.39 -11.82 22.30
C ALA A 75 -1.90 -12.15 22.31
N GLY A 76 -2.33 -13.15 21.56
CA GLY A 76 -3.69 -13.68 21.57
C GLY A 76 -3.88 -14.87 22.49
N ILE A 77 -3.64 -14.71 23.80
CA ILE A 77 -3.80 -15.76 24.81
C ILE A 77 -5.13 -16.52 24.66
N PHE A 78 -6.22 -15.81 24.42
CA PHE A 78 -7.56 -16.40 24.31
C PHE A 78 -7.81 -17.10 22.98
N ASN A 79 -7.11 -16.69 21.91
CA ASN A 79 -7.22 -17.35 20.60
C ASN A 79 -6.14 -18.43 20.40
N MET A 80 -5.19 -18.56 21.34
CA MET A 80 -4.05 -19.48 21.32
C MET A 80 -3.37 -19.59 19.95
N SER A 81 -3.12 -18.44 19.32
CA SER A 81 -2.32 -18.38 18.11
C SER A 81 -0.85 -18.51 18.48
N ILE A 82 -0.25 -19.67 18.19
CA ILE A 82 1.18 -19.94 18.39
C ILE A 82 2.04 -19.08 17.44
N GLU A 83 1.44 -18.52 16.39
CA GLU A 83 2.13 -17.65 15.42
C GLU A 83 2.42 -16.24 15.99
N GLU A 84 1.88 -15.89 17.15
CA GLU A 84 2.04 -14.58 17.82
C GLU A 84 3.06 -14.63 18.99
N THR A 85 3.85 -15.70 19.13
CA THR A 85 4.94 -15.83 20.11
C THR A 85 6.27 -15.36 19.52
N ILE A 86 7.19 -14.91 20.39
CA ILE A 86 8.54 -14.48 19.98
C ILE A 86 9.38 -15.69 19.56
N LEU A 87 9.30 -16.77 20.32
CA LEU A 87 9.84 -18.07 19.93
C LEU A 87 8.79 -18.82 19.12
N ASP A 88 9.15 -19.25 17.92
CA ASP A 88 8.35 -20.24 17.20
C ASP A 88 8.27 -21.52 18.05
N LEU A 89 7.05 -21.87 18.51
CA LEU A 89 6.86 -23.04 19.36
C LEU A 89 6.73 -24.34 18.55
N THR A 90 6.64 -24.28 17.22
CA THR A 90 6.48 -25.46 16.38
C THR A 90 7.59 -26.51 16.55
N PRO A 91 8.89 -26.16 16.70
CA PRO A 91 9.96 -27.15 16.89
C PRO A 91 9.83 -27.94 18.21
N PHE A 92 9.25 -27.31 19.25
CA PHE A 92 9.03 -27.94 20.55
C PHE A 92 7.83 -28.91 20.53
N ILE A 93 6.92 -28.74 19.55
CA ILE A 93 5.74 -29.59 19.37
C ILE A 93 6.04 -30.73 18.38
N THR A 94 6.70 -30.44 17.26
CA THR A 94 6.95 -31.40 16.17
C THR A 94 8.27 -32.16 16.33
N GLY A 95 9.21 -31.62 17.11
CA GLY A 95 10.56 -32.18 17.29
C GLY A 95 11.50 -31.94 16.11
N GLU A 96 11.07 -31.19 15.08
CA GLU A 96 11.90 -30.82 13.93
C GLU A 96 12.64 -29.51 14.18
N ASN A 97 13.97 -29.52 14.07
CA ASN A 97 14.79 -28.32 14.20
C ASN A 97 14.59 -27.40 12.97
N GLN A 98 13.82 -26.33 13.15
CA GLN A 98 13.80 -25.21 12.20
C GLN A 98 14.78 -24.12 12.64
N SER A 99 15.29 -23.34 11.67
CA SER A 99 16.11 -22.17 11.95
C SER A 99 15.24 -21.05 12.52
N SER A 100 15.24 -20.90 13.84
CA SER A 100 14.57 -19.80 14.54
C SER A 100 15.51 -18.61 14.72
N PHE A 101 14.92 -17.44 15.00
CA PHE A 101 15.64 -16.19 15.27
C PHE A 101 16.59 -16.31 16.47
N LEU A 102 16.18 -17.02 17.51
CA LEU A 102 17.02 -17.30 18.69
C LEU A 102 17.75 -18.65 18.52
N GLN A 103 19.00 -18.71 18.98
CA GLN A 103 19.77 -19.96 18.96
C GLN A 103 19.23 -20.92 20.02
N VAL A 104 18.31 -21.79 19.59
CA VAL A 104 17.74 -22.86 20.41
C VAL A 104 18.50 -24.16 20.14
N THR A 105 19.05 -24.77 21.19
CA THR A 105 19.77 -26.04 21.12
C THR A 105 18.99 -27.12 21.88
N LYS A 106 18.86 -28.29 21.27
CA LYS A 106 18.27 -29.48 21.89
C LYS A 106 19.36 -30.22 22.66
N ILE A 107 19.20 -30.38 23.98
CA ILE A 107 20.15 -31.13 24.83
C ILE A 107 19.71 -32.59 24.94
N ASP A 108 18.42 -32.83 25.24
CA ASP A 108 17.81 -34.16 25.37
C ASP A 108 16.45 -34.18 24.63
N ASP A 109 15.82 -35.36 24.48
CA ASP A 109 14.55 -35.51 23.74
C ASP A 109 13.45 -34.52 24.16
N ASN A 110 13.46 -34.09 25.43
CA ASN A 110 12.49 -33.14 26.02
C ASN A 110 13.14 -31.91 26.70
N LYS A 111 14.45 -31.66 26.51
CA LYS A 111 15.14 -30.50 27.10
C LYS A 111 15.76 -29.60 26.05
N TRP A 112 15.38 -28.33 26.09
CA TRP A 112 15.85 -27.31 25.18
C TRP A 112 16.51 -26.17 25.95
N THR A 113 17.55 -25.59 25.36
CA THR A 113 18.20 -24.38 25.85
C THR A 113 18.14 -23.28 24.81
N ALA A 114 17.65 -22.11 25.21
CA ALA A 114 17.69 -20.89 24.38
C ALA A 114 18.71 -19.92 24.95
N HIS A 115 19.68 -19.53 24.11
CA HIS A 115 20.69 -18.54 24.45
C HIS A 115 20.29 -17.18 23.89
N LEU A 116 20.25 -16.17 24.76
CA LEU A 116 20.00 -14.79 24.40
C LEU A 116 21.28 -13.98 24.58
N GLU A 117 21.61 -13.12 23.62
CA GLU A 117 22.73 -12.19 23.71
C GLU A 117 22.18 -10.76 23.68
N LEU A 118 22.33 -10.03 24.78
CA LEU A 118 21.95 -8.62 24.89
C LEU A 118 23.17 -7.75 24.62
N ALA A 119 23.20 -7.14 23.44
CA ALA A 119 24.25 -6.24 23.01
C ALA A 119 23.91 -4.77 23.39
N TYR A 120 24.86 -4.01 23.95
CA TYR A 120 24.64 -2.60 24.32
C TYR A 120 25.87 -1.72 24.10
N ALA A 121 25.65 -0.43 23.85
CA ALA A 121 26.68 0.61 23.76
C ALA A 121 26.12 1.96 24.26
N PRO A 122 26.91 2.85 24.87
CA PRO A 122 28.30 2.67 25.31
C PRO A 122 28.42 1.87 26.62
N GLN A 123 29.64 1.60 27.12
CA GLN A 123 29.92 0.83 28.36
C GLN A 123 30.23 1.65 29.64
N PRO A 124 29.41 2.63 30.08
CA PRO A 124 29.61 3.21 31.39
C PRO A 124 29.12 2.24 32.50
N PRO A 125 29.72 2.29 33.71
CA PRO A 125 29.48 1.31 34.77
C PRO A 125 28.02 1.26 35.26
N HIS A 126 27.26 2.33 35.09
CA HIS A 126 25.84 2.37 35.44
C HIS A 126 24.95 1.63 34.44
N ILE A 127 25.28 1.66 33.13
CA ILE A 127 24.54 0.90 32.11
C ILE A 127 24.88 -0.59 32.24
N GLN A 128 26.13 -0.93 32.55
CA GLN A 128 26.52 -2.32 32.79
C GLN A 128 25.73 -2.97 33.94
N ASP A 129 25.50 -2.24 35.04
CA ASP A 129 24.65 -2.73 36.14
C ASP A 129 23.20 -2.97 35.70
N ILE A 130 22.62 -2.03 34.93
CA ILE A 130 21.26 -2.15 34.40
C ILE A 130 21.18 -3.37 33.46
N MET A 131 22.11 -3.53 32.54
CA MET A 131 22.10 -4.62 31.57
C MET A 131 22.30 -5.98 32.23
N ASN A 132 23.12 -6.08 33.27
CA ASN A 132 23.28 -7.30 34.05
C ASN A 132 21.98 -7.68 34.79
N ARG A 133 21.27 -6.68 35.36
CA ARG A 133 19.94 -6.89 35.95
C ARG A 133 18.92 -7.34 34.91
N THR A 134 18.93 -6.73 33.72
CA THR A 134 18.07 -7.14 32.60
C THR A 134 18.34 -8.59 32.19
N ALA A 135 19.60 -8.98 32.01
CA ALA A 135 19.96 -10.36 31.66
C ALA A 135 19.56 -11.38 32.75
N ALA A 136 19.65 -11.01 34.03
CA ALA A 136 19.24 -11.89 35.12
C ALA A 136 17.76 -12.29 35.03
N ARG A 137 16.88 -11.42 34.49
CA ARG A 137 15.44 -11.71 34.32
C ARG A 137 15.13 -12.70 33.19
N TYR A 138 16.07 -12.92 32.29
CA TYR A 138 15.97 -13.92 31.22
C TYR A 138 16.63 -15.26 31.58
N ASN A 139 17.30 -15.36 32.73
CA ASN A 139 17.85 -16.62 33.22
C ASN A 139 16.75 -17.39 33.96
N ASN A 140 16.32 -18.51 33.37
CA ASN A 140 15.28 -19.36 33.94
C ASN A 140 15.54 -20.83 33.62
N GLU A 141 15.33 -21.72 34.61
CA GLU A 141 15.51 -23.15 34.45
C GLU A 141 14.37 -23.80 33.67
N ASN A 142 13.14 -23.28 33.77
CA ASN A 142 12.00 -23.77 33.00
C ASN A 142 10.94 -22.69 32.72
N VAL A 143 10.93 -22.20 31.48
CA VAL A 143 9.98 -21.17 31.04
C VAL A 143 8.55 -21.71 30.91
N PHE A 144 8.37 -23.02 30.65
CA PHE A 144 7.05 -23.63 30.47
C PHE A 144 6.29 -23.90 31.77
N GLU A 145 6.87 -23.64 32.94
CA GLU A 145 6.25 -23.89 34.24
C GLU A 145 4.95 -23.09 34.47
N LEU A 146 4.82 -21.90 33.85
CA LEU A 146 3.62 -21.07 33.95
C LEU A 146 2.53 -21.43 32.93
N LEU A 147 2.83 -22.32 31.97
CA LEU A 147 1.90 -22.71 30.91
C LEU A 147 0.64 -23.43 31.43
N PRO A 148 0.70 -24.35 32.44
CA PRO A 148 -0.49 -24.97 33.03
C PRO A 148 -1.46 -23.96 33.66
N LEU A 149 -0.93 -22.97 34.39
CA LEU A 149 -1.73 -21.91 35.01
C LEU A 149 -2.44 -21.05 33.95
N LEU A 150 -1.73 -20.75 32.87
CA LEU A 150 -2.25 -19.98 31.74
C LEU A 150 -3.35 -20.77 30.98
N LEU A 151 -3.17 -22.08 30.83
CA LEU A 151 -4.17 -22.99 30.25
C LEU A 151 -5.43 -23.11 31.12
N ASP A 152 -5.30 -23.16 32.45
CA ASP A 152 -6.45 -23.17 33.37
C ASP A 152 -7.25 -21.86 33.30
N LEU A 153 -6.55 -20.72 33.20
CA LEU A 153 -7.17 -19.39 33.09
C LEU A 153 -7.97 -19.24 31.78
N VAL A 154 -7.45 -19.80 30.68
CA VAL A 154 -8.12 -19.86 29.37
C VAL A 154 -9.28 -20.85 29.39
N GLY A 155 -9.12 -22.00 30.04
CA GLY A 155 -10.15 -23.03 30.18
C GLY A 155 -11.39 -22.54 30.95
N GLN A 156 -11.22 -21.65 31.94
CA GLN A 156 -12.33 -21.03 32.67
C GLN A 156 -13.19 -20.06 31.82
N GLN A 157 -12.67 -19.57 30.69
CA GLN A 157 -13.43 -18.72 29.76
C GLN A 157 -14.19 -19.50 28.67
N GLY A 158 -14.26 -20.84 28.78
CA GLY A 158 -15.05 -21.68 27.87
C GLY A 158 -14.42 -21.90 26.50
N ILE A 159 -13.12 -21.67 26.36
CA ILE A 159 -12.37 -21.84 25.11
C ILE A 159 -11.92 -23.31 25.00
N HIS A 160 -12.36 -24.01 23.95
CA HIS A 160 -12.00 -25.40 23.72
C HIS A 160 -10.53 -25.52 23.32
N ILE A 161 -9.69 -25.95 24.25
CA ILE A 161 -8.27 -26.20 24.03
C ILE A 161 -8.09 -27.52 23.26
N ASN A 162 -7.40 -27.48 22.12
CA ASN A 162 -6.98 -28.69 21.43
C ASN A 162 -5.84 -29.33 22.23
N ALA A 163 -6.20 -30.23 23.15
CA ALA A 163 -5.29 -30.83 24.14
C ALA A 163 -4.07 -31.54 23.53
N THR A 164 -4.12 -31.88 22.24
CA THR A 164 -3.03 -32.54 21.51
C THR A 164 -1.86 -31.62 21.15
N MET A 165 -2.09 -30.30 20.95
CA MET A 165 -1.00 -29.37 20.61
C MET A 165 -0.17 -28.97 21.84
N PHE A 166 -0.82 -28.66 22.96
CA PHE A 166 -0.13 -28.22 24.18
C PHE A 166 0.35 -29.37 25.06
N GLY A 167 -0.16 -30.59 24.87
CA GLY A 167 0.32 -31.78 25.58
C GLY A 167 1.81 -32.10 25.31
N GLY A 168 2.32 -31.74 24.13
CA GLY A 168 3.75 -31.85 23.80
C GLY A 168 4.59 -30.83 24.59
N LEU A 169 4.17 -29.56 24.61
CA LEU A 169 4.84 -28.48 25.33
C LEU A 169 4.93 -28.72 26.84
N LEU A 170 3.88 -29.29 27.44
CA LEU A 170 3.83 -29.61 28.87
C LEU A 170 4.82 -30.71 29.30
N ASN A 171 5.28 -31.54 28.36
CA ASN A 171 6.26 -32.60 28.62
C ASN A 171 7.70 -32.18 28.25
N THR A 172 7.88 -30.94 27.78
CA THR A 172 9.17 -30.34 27.44
C THR A 172 9.58 -29.29 28.46
N SER A 173 10.89 -29.12 28.66
CA SER A 173 11.44 -28.03 29.47
C SER A 173 12.32 -27.14 28.59
N LEU A 174 12.18 -25.83 28.76
CA LEU A 174 12.98 -24.82 28.09
C LEU A 174 13.73 -24.01 29.15
N ALA A 175 15.04 -24.18 29.19
CA ALA A 175 15.94 -23.34 29.97
C ALA A 175 16.41 -22.16 29.12
N THR A 176 16.39 -20.95 29.68
CA THR A 176 16.86 -19.74 29.02
C THR A 176 18.08 -19.19 29.74
N SER A 177 19.09 -18.76 28.99
CA SER A 177 20.25 -18.07 29.54
C SER A 177 20.56 -16.84 28.70
N ALA A 178 20.70 -15.69 29.36
CA ALA A 178 21.07 -14.44 28.74
C ALA A 178 22.50 -14.01 29.10
N THR A 179 23.27 -13.62 28.10
CA THR A 179 24.59 -13.02 28.24
C THR A 179 24.56 -11.57 27.78
N VAL A 180 25.39 -10.73 28.39
CA VAL A 180 25.48 -9.31 28.03
C VAL A 180 26.80 -9.05 27.33
N LYS A 181 26.75 -8.39 26.17
CA LYS A 181 27.94 -7.95 25.44
C LYS A 181 27.93 -6.43 25.26
N GLY A 182 28.89 -5.76 25.89
CA GLY A 182 29.05 -4.32 25.74
C GLY A 182 29.93 -3.96 24.54
N PHE A 183 29.73 -2.78 23.98
CA PHE A 183 30.59 -2.17 22.95
C PHE A 183 30.88 -0.72 23.31
N ASP A 184 32.06 -0.22 22.94
CA ASP A 184 32.48 1.14 23.26
C ASP A 184 31.81 2.17 22.33
N THR A 185 31.52 1.78 21.08
CA THR A 185 30.84 2.62 20.08
C THR A 185 29.61 1.93 19.50
N GLU A 186 28.62 2.74 19.08
CA GLU A 186 27.41 2.26 18.41
C GLU A 186 27.72 1.65 17.04
N GLU A 187 28.74 2.17 16.33
CA GLU A 187 29.15 1.65 15.02
C GLU A 187 29.69 0.22 15.10
N GLU A 188 30.47 -0.09 16.13
CA GLU A 188 30.97 -1.45 16.38
C GLU A 188 29.84 -2.42 16.76
N LEU A 189 28.89 -1.96 17.59
CA LEU A 189 27.68 -2.71 17.94
C LEU A 189 26.88 -3.06 16.68
N VAL A 190 26.58 -2.05 15.85
CA VAL A 190 25.77 -2.21 14.64
C VAL A 190 26.47 -3.15 13.65
N THR A 191 27.78 -3.02 13.48
CA THR A 191 28.56 -3.91 12.61
C THR A 191 28.50 -5.36 13.10
N TYR A 192 28.75 -5.58 14.40
CA TYR A 192 28.67 -6.92 15.01
C TYR A 192 27.29 -7.56 14.87
N MET A 193 26.23 -6.80 15.15
CA MET A 193 24.86 -7.28 15.04
C MET A 193 24.51 -7.59 13.59
N THR A 194 24.89 -6.72 12.65
CA THR A 194 24.65 -6.92 11.22
C THR A 194 25.33 -8.19 10.71
N ASP A 195 26.58 -8.42 11.08
CA ASP A 195 27.32 -9.64 10.70
C ASP A 195 26.72 -10.91 11.34
N SER A 196 26.21 -10.80 12.57
CA SER A 196 25.57 -11.91 13.30
C SER A 196 24.19 -12.29 12.73
N PHE A 197 23.42 -11.31 12.22
CA PHE A 197 22.09 -11.53 11.64
C PHE A 197 22.10 -11.85 10.14
N GLN A 198 23.18 -11.59 9.41
CA GLN A 198 23.27 -11.86 7.96
C GLN A 198 23.13 -13.35 7.57
N VAL A 199 23.16 -14.28 8.53
CA VAL A 199 22.93 -15.72 8.30
C VAL A 199 21.45 -16.11 8.41
N GLN A 200 20.57 -15.27 8.95
CA GLN A 200 19.14 -15.54 9.09
C GLN A 200 18.35 -14.81 8.00
N ARG A 201 17.79 -15.58 7.04
CA ARG A 201 17.02 -15.00 5.92
C ARG A 201 15.62 -14.60 6.36
N GLY A 202 15.24 -13.40 5.93
CA GLY A 202 13.86 -13.03 5.65
C GLY A 202 13.30 -12.00 6.62
N ASN A 203 13.43 -10.72 6.29
CA ASN A 203 12.52 -9.70 6.80
C ASN A 203 12.10 -8.77 5.66
N PRO A 204 10.91 -8.94 5.07
CA PRO A 204 10.35 -7.95 4.17
C PRO A 204 9.78 -6.79 5.00
N LEU A 205 10.48 -5.66 5.00
CA LEU A 205 9.99 -4.36 5.50
C LEU A 205 8.86 -3.85 4.60
N LEU A 206 7.60 -4.23 4.87
CA LEU A 206 6.39 -3.59 4.31
C LEU A 206 5.26 -3.60 5.36
N GLY A 207 4.68 -2.42 5.59
CA GLY A 207 3.89 -2.01 6.76
C GLY A 207 2.57 -2.76 7.10
N PRO A 208 1.89 -2.34 8.18
CA PRO A 208 0.81 -3.13 8.79
C PRO A 208 -0.53 -3.03 8.06
N GLN A 209 -1.12 -4.19 7.76
CA GLN A 209 -2.55 -4.35 7.46
C GLN A 209 -3.14 -5.63 8.10
N GLU A 210 -2.64 -6.06 9.25
CA GLU A 210 -3.04 -7.35 9.84
C GLU A 210 -4.13 -7.18 10.90
N ARG A 211 -5.39 -7.31 10.46
CA ARG A 211 -6.59 -7.22 11.31
C ARG A 211 -6.65 -8.31 12.38
N LYS A 212 -6.22 -9.53 12.05
CA LYS A 212 -6.45 -10.73 12.88
C LYS A 212 -5.47 -10.87 14.04
N GLN A 213 -4.38 -10.11 14.03
CA GLN A 213 -3.31 -10.26 15.00
C GLN A 213 -3.45 -9.24 16.13
N ASN A 214 -3.34 -9.72 17.37
CA ASN A 214 -3.48 -8.87 18.56
C ASN A 214 -2.25 -7.99 18.81
N ASP A 215 -1.07 -8.47 18.40
CA ASP A 215 0.21 -7.77 18.50
C ASP A 215 0.38 -6.59 17.50
N GLY A 216 -0.53 -6.46 16.53
CA GLY A 216 -0.51 -5.40 15.53
C GLY A 216 0.14 -5.77 14.19
N GLY A 217 0.72 -6.98 14.07
CA GLY A 217 1.46 -7.39 12.89
C GLY A 217 2.70 -6.55 12.63
N TYR A 218 3.12 -6.43 11.38
CA TYR A 218 4.36 -5.74 11.01
C TYR A 218 4.28 -4.19 11.10
N PRO A 219 5.22 -3.45 11.72
CA PRO A 219 6.48 -3.88 12.32
C PRO A 219 6.21 -4.57 13.67
N GLY A 220 6.63 -5.82 13.77
CA GLY A 220 6.22 -6.75 14.82
C GLY A 220 6.89 -6.49 16.17
N TYR A 221 6.73 -5.32 16.79
CA TYR A 221 7.42 -4.94 18.02
C TYR A 221 7.28 -5.96 19.17
N TRP A 222 6.16 -6.69 19.21
CA TRP A 222 6.00 -7.83 20.10
C TRP A 222 6.79 -9.05 19.62
N ARG A 223 6.53 -9.54 18.39
CA ARG A 223 7.16 -10.74 17.80
C ARG A 223 8.68 -10.65 17.70
N GLU A 224 9.19 -9.46 17.41
CA GLU A 224 10.61 -9.14 17.33
C GLU A 224 11.25 -9.00 18.73
N GLY A 225 10.44 -9.02 19.80
CA GLY A 225 10.89 -8.97 21.19
C GLY A 225 11.21 -7.58 21.72
N PHE A 226 11.09 -6.52 20.91
CA PHE A 226 11.41 -5.14 21.29
C PHE A 226 10.65 -4.68 22.55
N LEU A 227 9.33 -4.92 22.61
CA LEU A 227 8.52 -4.51 23.77
C LEU A 227 8.93 -5.22 25.06
N THR A 228 9.39 -6.48 24.97
CA THR A 228 9.81 -7.25 26.13
C THR A 228 11.12 -6.71 26.70
N VAL A 229 12.09 -6.41 25.82
CA VAL A 229 13.37 -5.81 26.21
C VAL A 229 13.17 -4.41 26.79
N GLN A 230 12.28 -3.60 26.18
CA GLN A 230 11.93 -2.29 26.71
C GLN A 230 11.35 -2.39 28.14
N ARG A 231 10.39 -3.29 28.38
CA ARG A 231 9.84 -3.52 29.72
C ARG A 231 10.90 -4.06 30.69
N ALA A 232 11.79 -4.95 30.24
CA ALA A 232 12.84 -5.51 31.07
C ALA A 232 13.84 -4.43 31.54
N ILE A 233 14.22 -3.51 30.66
CA ILE A 233 15.07 -2.36 30.98
C ILE A 233 14.34 -1.40 31.93
N ASP A 234 13.07 -1.08 31.67
CA ASP A 234 12.28 -0.19 32.53
C ASP A 234 12.18 -0.73 33.97
N VAL A 235 11.93 -2.04 34.12
CA VAL A 235 11.90 -2.69 35.43
C VAL A 235 13.29 -2.69 36.07
N ALA A 236 14.36 -2.94 35.32
CA ALA A 236 15.73 -2.89 35.84
C ALA A 236 16.13 -1.48 36.32
N ILE A 237 15.67 -0.43 35.63
CA ILE A 237 15.87 0.98 36.04
C ILE A 237 15.07 1.26 37.32
N GLN A 238 13.81 0.82 37.39
CA GLN A 238 12.98 1.00 38.59
C GLN A 238 13.57 0.29 39.81
N ASP A 239 14.02 -0.96 39.65
CA ASP A 239 14.69 -1.73 40.69
C ASP A 239 15.95 -1.01 41.21
N ARG A 240 16.77 -0.51 40.28
CA ARG A 240 17.95 0.29 40.61
C ARG A 240 17.59 1.61 41.32
N ALA A 241 16.54 2.30 40.90
CA ALA A 241 16.10 3.54 41.52
C ALA A 241 15.54 3.33 42.94
N LEU A 242 14.90 2.19 43.19
CA LEU A 242 14.29 1.84 44.48
C LEU A 242 15.28 1.23 45.48
N ASN A 243 16.52 0.96 45.07
CA ASN A 243 17.63 0.50 45.93
C ASN A 243 17.26 -0.65 46.89
N HIS A 244 16.36 -1.55 46.48
CA HIS A 244 15.80 -2.62 47.34
C HIS A 244 15.30 -2.18 48.73
N THR A 245 15.04 -0.88 48.95
CA THR A 245 14.65 -0.35 50.27
C THR A 245 13.19 -0.62 50.62
N SER A 246 12.39 -0.88 49.60
CA SER A 246 11.02 -1.39 49.72
C SER A 246 11.11 -2.89 49.47
N GLY A 247 10.71 -3.75 50.40
CA GLY A 247 10.67 -5.21 50.23
C GLY A 247 9.61 -5.68 49.21
N VAL A 248 9.42 -4.92 48.13
CA VAL A 248 8.49 -5.15 47.03
C VAL A 248 9.30 -5.80 45.90
N SER A 249 9.11 -7.10 45.71
CA SER A 249 9.66 -7.82 44.56
C SER A 249 8.92 -7.39 43.29
N LEU A 250 9.61 -6.69 42.39
CA LEU A 250 9.08 -6.30 41.07
C LEU A 250 8.94 -7.49 40.10
N ASP A 251 9.35 -8.69 40.52
CA ASP A 251 9.26 -9.92 39.73
C ASP A 251 7.82 -10.37 39.47
N SER A 252 6.86 -9.93 40.29
CA SER A 252 5.43 -10.23 40.12
C SER A 252 4.65 -9.15 39.36
N GLU A 253 5.30 -8.07 38.91
CA GLU A 253 4.61 -6.95 38.25
C GLU A 253 4.51 -7.16 36.73
N TYR A 254 3.31 -7.52 36.27
CA TYR A 254 2.99 -7.65 34.85
C TYR A 254 2.22 -6.42 34.34
N LEU A 255 2.54 -5.99 33.11
CA LEU A 255 1.83 -4.94 32.39
C LEU A 255 0.86 -5.57 31.39
N MET A 256 -0.42 -5.21 31.42
CA MET A 256 -1.36 -5.65 30.39
C MET A 256 -1.30 -4.69 29.21
N LEU A 257 -0.87 -5.18 28.05
CA LEU A 257 -0.96 -4.45 26.79
C LEU A 257 -2.26 -4.80 26.08
N GLN A 258 -2.91 -3.80 25.51
CA GLN A 258 -4.12 -3.99 24.71
C GLN A 258 -4.10 -3.01 23.54
N ARG A 259 -4.35 -3.53 22.35
CA ARG A 259 -4.56 -2.69 21.16
C ARG A 259 -5.93 -2.00 21.26
N PHE A 260 -5.98 -0.74 20.84
CA PHE A 260 -7.26 -0.03 20.75
C PHE A 260 -8.24 -0.76 19.82
N PRO A 261 -9.52 -0.85 20.19
CA PRO A 261 -10.52 -1.48 19.33
C PRO A 261 -10.61 -0.73 18.01
N PHE A 262 -10.80 -1.48 16.92
CA PHE A 262 -10.95 -0.92 15.58
C PHE A 262 -12.43 -0.92 15.18
N PRO A 263 -13.00 0.21 14.73
CA PRO A 263 -14.41 0.30 14.36
C PRO A 263 -14.71 -0.58 13.14
N ALA A 264 -15.99 -0.87 12.93
CA ALA A 264 -16.44 -1.56 11.73
C ALA A 264 -16.08 -0.72 10.48
N TYR A 265 -15.68 -1.39 9.41
CA TYR A 265 -15.32 -0.74 8.14
C TYR A 265 -15.74 -1.62 6.97
N LYS A 266 -15.95 -1.02 5.80
CA LYS A 266 -16.20 -1.77 4.57
C LYS A 266 -15.05 -1.54 3.62
N SER A 267 -14.46 -2.61 3.10
CA SER A 267 -13.57 -2.47 1.96
C SER A 267 -14.42 -2.09 0.75
N GLN A 268 -14.03 -1.03 0.04
CA GLN A 268 -14.72 -0.63 -1.17
C GLN A 268 -13.89 -1.01 -2.40
N ILE A 269 -14.54 -1.40 -3.48
CA ILE A 269 -13.82 -1.73 -4.71
C ILE A 269 -13.07 -0.54 -5.29
N ILE A 270 -13.49 0.69 -4.98
CA ILE A 270 -12.81 1.91 -5.41
C ILE A 270 -11.44 2.09 -4.76
N GLU A 271 -11.17 1.52 -3.58
CA GLU A 271 -9.84 1.60 -2.94
C GLU A 271 -8.78 0.88 -3.78
N ILE A 272 -9.11 -0.31 -4.26
CA ILE A 272 -8.25 -1.07 -5.18
C ILE A 272 -8.33 -0.45 -6.58
N GLY A 273 -9.53 -0.01 -6.97
CA GLY A 273 -9.80 0.63 -8.25
C GLY A 273 -8.96 1.87 -8.48
N ALA A 274 -8.76 2.73 -7.47
CA ALA A 274 -8.01 3.98 -7.57
C ALA A 274 -6.59 3.78 -8.11
N PHE A 275 -5.95 2.65 -7.79
CA PHE A 275 -4.63 2.32 -8.31
C PHE A 275 -4.63 1.96 -9.81
N PHE A 276 -5.66 1.27 -10.29
CA PHE A 276 -5.74 0.78 -11.68
C PHE A 276 -6.49 1.72 -12.63
N LEU A 277 -7.42 2.51 -12.12
CA LEU A 277 -8.35 3.32 -12.90
C LEU A 277 -7.63 4.42 -13.71
N PRO A 278 -6.63 5.15 -13.19
CA PRO A 278 -5.83 6.07 -13.99
C PRO A 278 -5.14 5.35 -15.15
N VAL A 279 -4.53 4.19 -14.89
CA VAL A 279 -3.83 3.39 -15.91
C VAL A 279 -4.79 3.00 -17.04
N ILE A 280 -5.98 2.50 -16.71
CA ILE A 280 -7.01 2.13 -17.68
C ILE A 280 -7.41 3.32 -18.56
N ILE A 281 -7.63 4.49 -17.95
CA ILE A 281 -8.02 5.70 -18.69
C ILE A 281 -6.88 6.17 -19.60
N ILE A 282 -5.63 6.20 -19.11
CA ILE A 282 -4.45 6.59 -19.89
C ILE A 282 -4.30 5.72 -21.13
N PHE A 283 -4.40 4.39 -20.99
CA PHE A 283 -4.30 3.47 -22.12
C PHE A 283 -5.49 3.55 -23.08
N SER A 284 -6.69 3.84 -22.58
CA SER A 284 -7.86 4.07 -23.43
C SER A 284 -7.68 5.31 -24.30
N PHE A 285 -7.32 6.44 -23.69
CA PHE A 285 -7.11 7.72 -24.39
C PHE A 285 -5.88 7.73 -25.30
N MET A 286 -4.88 6.88 -25.03
CA MET A 286 -3.71 6.68 -25.90
C MET A 286 -4.13 6.43 -27.35
N THR A 287 -5.13 5.58 -27.57
CA THR A 287 -5.59 5.25 -28.93
C THR A 287 -6.19 6.47 -29.62
N SER A 288 -7.02 7.26 -28.91
CA SER A 288 -7.57 8.51 -29.43
C SER A 288 -6.47 9.54 -29.77
N VAL A 289 -5.46 9.67 -28.93
CA VAL A 289 -4.30 10.56 -29.18
C VAL A 289 -3.56 10.16 -30.45
N ILE A 290 -3.29 8.86 -30.64
CA ILE A 290 -2.65 8.32 -31.85
C ILE A 290 -3.48 8.66 -33.09
N TYR A 291 -4.80 8.48 -33.03
CA TYR A 291 -5.71 8.78 -34.15
C TYR A 291 -5.72 10.27 -34.48
N ILE A 292 -5.77 11.16 -33.48
CA ILE A 292 -5.72 12.61 -33.68
C ILE A 292 -4.41 13.01 -34.34
N VAL A 293 -3.26 12.55 -33.83
CA VAL A 293 -1.94 12.85 -34.41
C VAL A 293 -1.87 12.35 -35.84
N ARG A 294 -2.27 11.09 -36.10
CA ARG A 294 -2.26 10.52 -37.44
C ARG A 294 -3.11 11.33 -38.42
N SER A 295 -4.32 11.71 -38.02
CA SER A 295 -5.23 12.49 -38.86
C SER A 295 -4.61 13.84 -39.24
N VAL A 296 -4.04 14.55 -38.26
CA VAL A 296 -3.44 15.87 -38.48
C VAL A 296 -2.17 15.80 -39.34
N VAL A 297 -1.33 14.78 -39.13
CA VAL A 297 -0.07 14.63 -39.86
C VAL A 297 -0.30 14.06 -41.26
N MET A 298 -1.22 13.13 -41.45
CA MET A 298 -1.58 12.62 -42.78
C MET A 298 -2.20 13.71 -43.65
N GLU A 299 -2.91 14.68 -43.06
CA GLU A 299 -3.40 15.85 -43.80
C GLU A 299 -2.27 16.79 -44.24
N LYS A 300 -1.19 16.89 -43.43
CA LYS A 300 0.04 17.63 -43.78
C LYS A 300 0.81 16.91 -44.89
N GLU A 301 0.98 15.59 -44.76
CA GLU A 301 1.71 14.74 -45.70
C GLU A 301 1.11 14.81 -47.11
N ASN A 302 -0.23 14.76 -47.20
CA ASN A 302 -0.96 14.88 -48.47
C ASN A 302 -1.04 16.33 -49.01
N ARG A 303 -0.41 17.30 -48.32
CA ARG A 303 -0.44 18.74 -48.65
C ARG A 303 -1.84 19.36 -48.78
N LEU A 304 -2.85 18.71 -48.22
CA LEU A 304 -4.24 19.18 -48.28
C LEU A 304 -4.39 20.53 -47.54
N LYS A 305 -3.62 20.76 -46.48
CA LYS A 305 -3.59 22.06 -45.79
C LYS A 305 -3.10 23.20 -46.69
N GLU A 306 -2.03 22.97 -47.45
CA GLU A 306 -1.47 23.97 -48.38
C GLU A 306 -2.46 24.27 -49.51
N TYR A 307 -3.10 23.23 -50.05
CA TYR A 307 -4.15 23.37 -51.05
C TYR A 307 -5.31 24.25 -50.56
N MET A 308 -5.76 24.04 -49.33
CA MET A 308 -6.86 24.84 -48.75
C MET A 308 -6.44 26.28 -48.44
N LYS A 309 -5.16 26.50 -48.10
CA LYS A 309 -4.59 27.84 -47.97
C LYS A 309 -4.61 28.60 -49.30
N VAL A 310 -4.31 27.93 -50.41
CA VAL A 310 -4.40 28.50 -51.77
C VAL A 310 -5.85 28.84 -52.15
N MET A 311 -6.83 28.07 -51.66
CA MET A 311 -8.26 28.38 -51.82
C MET A 311 -8.76 29.57 -50.99
N GLY A 312 -7.87 30.23 -50.23
CA GLY A 312 -8.19 31.41 -49.44
C GLY A 312 -8.68 31.13 -48.03
N LEU A 313 -8.50 29.91 -47.50
CA LEU A 313 -8.76 29.63 -46.08
C LEU A 313 -7.59 30.10 -45.20
N SER A 314 -7.95 30.65 -44.04
CA SER A 314 -6.97 31.11 -43.06
C SER A 314 -6.43 29.96 -42.19
N GLN A 315 -5.13 29.97 -41.92
CA GLN A 315 -4.43 28.87 -41.24
C GLN A 315 -4.95 28.60 -39.82
N TRP A 316 -5.29 29.65 -39.06
CA TRP A 316 -5.77 29.49 -37.69
C TRP A 316 -7.14 28.80 -37.63
N VAL A 317 -8.00 29.02 -38.63
CA VAL A 317 -9.32 28.39 -38.71
C VAL A 317 -9.19 26.88 -38.90
N HIS A 318 -8.14 26.40 -39.57
CA HIS A 318 -7.84 24.97 -39.65
C HIS A 318 -7.56 24.37 -38.28
N TRP A 319 -6.68 24.97 -37.48
CA TRP A 319 -6.36 24.47 -36.14
C TRP A 319 -7.59 24.44 -35.24
N VAL A 320 -8.38 25.51 -35.24
CA VAL A 320 -9.62 25.59 -34.44
C VAL A 320 -10.64 24.55 -34.90
N ALA A 321 -10.84 24.35 -36.21
CA ALA A 321 -11.77 23.35 -36.71
C ALA A 321 -11.33 21.93 -36.34
N TYR A 322 -10.03 21.62 -36.41
CA TYR A 322 -9.49 20.34 -35.96
C TYR A 322 -9.67 20.15 -34.44
N LEU A 323 -9.45 21.20 -33.65
CA LEU A 323 -9.64 21.15 -32.20
C LEU A 323 -11.09 20.85 -31.85
N ILE A 324 -12.04 21.60 -32.42
CA ILE A 324 -13.48 21.41 -32.15
C ILE A 324 -13.93 20.00 -32.54
N VAL A 325 -13.57 19.52 -33.73
CA VAL A 325 -14.01 18.19 -34.20
C VAL A 325 -13.43 17.08 -33.32
N ASN A 326 -12.13 17.12 -33.01
CA ASN A 326 -11.51 16.09 -32.19
C ASN A 326 -11.98 16.15 -30.73
N TYR A 327 -12.20 17.35 -30.20
CA TYR A 327 -12.72 17.53 -28.86
C TYR A 327 -14.15 16.99 -28.71
N ILE A 328 -15.05 17.27 -29.66
CA ILE A 328 -16.41 16.69 -29.65
C ILE A 328 -16.37 15.16 -29.66
N LYS A 329 -15.42 14.54 -30.38
CA LYS A 329 -15.25 13.08 -30.37
C LYS A 329 -14.85 12.57 -28.99
N LEU A 330 -13.91 13.22 -28.31
CA LEU A 330 -13.52 12.85 -26.94
C LEU A 330 -14.60 13.16 -25.91
N VAL A 331 -15.42 14.19 -26.10
CA VAL A 331 -16.56 14.44 -25.19
C VAL A 331 -17.52 13.24 -25.18
N PHE A 332 -17.73 12.58 -26.32
CA PHE A 332 -18.53 11.35 -26.35
C PHE A 332 -17.92 10.23 -25.50
N THR A 333 -16.61 10.01 -25.58
CA THR A 333 -15.95 8.99 -24.74
C THR A 333 -15.98 9.36 -23.25
N VAL A 334 -15.84 10.65 -22.93
CA VAL A 334 -15.97 11.18 -21.56
C VAL A 334 -17.37 11.00 -20.99
N ILE A 335 -18.43 11.19 -21.78
CA ILE A 335 -19.81 10.94 -21.32
C ILE A 335 -19.97 9.49 -20.90
N VAL A 336 -19.50 8.54 -21.71
CA VAL A 336 -19.57 7.10 -21.40
C VAL A 336 -18.75 6.77 -20.15
N LEU A 337 -17.53 7.31 -20.04
CA LEU A 337 -16.69 7.16 -18.85
C LEU A 337 -17.38 7.69 -17.59
N SER A 338 -18.05 8.85 -17.68
CA SER A 338 -18.75 9.47 -16.55
C SER A 338 -19.96 8.64 -16.10
N ILE A 339 -20.70 8.04 -17.04
CA ILE A 339 -21.79 7.12 -16.74
C ILE A 339 -21.26 5.87 -16.02
N LEU A 340 -20.15 5.30 -16.47
CA LEU A 340 -19.54 4.13 -15.82
C LEU A 340 -19.02 4.47 -14.42
N MET A 341 -18.44 5.66 -14.25
CA MET A 341 -17.99 6.15 -12.94
C MET A 341 -19.13 6.32 -11.94
N TYR A 342 -20.32 6.73 -12.37
CA TYR A 342 -21.51 6.80 -11.50
C TYR A 342 -21.88 5.45 -10.87
N PHE A 343 -21.61 4.33 -11.55
CA PHE A 343 -21.85 3.00 -10.96
C PHE A 343 -20.78 2.59 -9.95
N VAL A 344 -19.55 3.11 -10.10
CA VAL A 344 -18.40 2.78 -9.25
C VAL A 344 -18.34 3.69 -8.02
N MET A 345 -18.57 4.99 -8.18
CA MET A 345 -18.63 5.99 -7.11
C MET A 345 -20.10 6.38 -6.89
N GLN A 346 -20.72 5.81 -5.85
CA GLN A 346 -22.17 5.97 -5.60
C GLN A 346 -22.49 7.18 -4.73
N LYS A 347 -21.54 7.64 -3.92
CA LYS A 347 -21.72 8.77 -3.00
C LYS A 347 -21.28 10.09 -3.63
N SER A 348 -20.30 10.07 -4.53
CA SER A 348 -19.79 11.26 -5.22
C SER A 348 -20.76 11.83 -6.25
N ASP A 349 -20.81 13.16 -6.32
CA ASP A 349 -21.62 13.86 -7.32
C ASP A 349 -21.07 13.61 -8.74
N PRO A 350 -21.86 13.06 -9.67
CA PRO A 350 -21.39 12.68 -11.01
C PRO A 350 -20.96 13.87 -11.87
N THR A 351 -21.39 15.08 -11.53
CA THR A 351 -21.03 16.32 -12.23
C THR A 351 -19.56 16.67 -12.07
N VAL A 352 -18.96 16.39 -10.91
CA VAL A 352 -17.54 16.67 -10.63
C VAL A 352 -16.65 15.78 -11.49
N ALA A 353 -16.95 14.47 -11.52
CA ALA A 353 -16.25 13.52 -12.37
C ALA A 353 -16.37 13.89 -13.85
N PHE A 354 -17.56 14.30 -14.31
CA PHE A 354 -17.77 14.73 -15.69
C PHE A 354 -16.91 15.95 -16.07
N VAL A 355 -16.91 17.00 -15.24
CA VAL A 355 -16.09 18.20 -15.48
C VAL A 355 -14.61 17.87 -15.48
N PHE A 356 -14.16 17.02 -14.55
CA PHE A 356 -12.77 16.59 -14.46
C PHE A 356 -12.28 15.87 -15.72
N TYR A 357 -13.02 14.85 -16.19
CA TYR A 357 -12.66 14.13 -17.41
C TYR A 357 -12.78 14.98 -18.68
N LEU A 358 -13.67 15.98 -18.68
CA LEU A 358 -13.80 16.95 -19.76
C LEU A 358 -12.55 17.84 -19.89
N LEU A 359 -11.94 18.23 -18.76
CA LEU A 359 -10.66 18.93 -18.72
C LEU A 359 -9.51 18.02 -19.16
N TYR A 360 -9.50 16.75 -18.71
CA TYR A 360 -8.49 15.78 -19.16
C TYR A 360 -8.55 15.54 -20.68
N ALA A 361 -9.75 15.42 -21.26
CA ALA A 361 -9.92 15.30 -22.70
C ALA A 361 -9.39 16.53 -23.47
N PHE A 362 -9.51 17.72 -22.90
CA PHE A 362 -8.94 18.93 -23.48
C PHE A 362 -7.41 18.88 -23.49
N ASP A 363 -6.80 18.44 -22.38
CA ASP A 363 -5.35 18.32 -22.27
C ASP A 363 -4.76 17.23 -23.18
N ALA A 364 -5.40 16.05 -23.25
CA ALA A 364 -5.03 14.98 -24.17
C ALA A 364 -5.08 15.45 -25.65
N THR A 365 -6.08 16.27 -25.99
CA THR A 365 -6.19 16.88 -27.32
C THR A 365 -5.04 17.87 -27.57
N TYR A 366 -4.69 18.69 -26.58
CA TYR A 366 -3.60 19.65 -26.67
C TYR A 366 -2.25 18.95 -26.88
N PHE A 367 -1.97 17.90 -26.11
CA PHE A 367 -0.79 17.07 -26.27
C PHE A 367 -0.70 16.47 -27.69
N ALA A 368 -1.80 15.89 -28.20
CA ALA A 368 -1.87 15.37 -29.56
C ALA A 368 -1.54 16.46 -30.60
N PHE A 369 -2.06 17.68 -30.43
CA PHE A 369 -1.71 18.78 -31.32
C PHE A 369 -0.23 19.16 -31.22
N ALA A 370 0.33 19.26 -30.03
CA ALA A 370 1.75 19.57 -29.82
C ALA A 370 2.64 18.56 -30.56
N VAL A 371 2.44 17.26 -30.37
CA VAL A 371 3.20 16.20 -31.07
C VAL A 371 3.01 16.30 -32.59
N SER A 372 1.77 16.55 -33.05
CA SER A 372 1.48 16.65 -34.48
C SER A 372 2.23 17.82 -35.16
N THR A 373 2.62 18.88 -34.43
CA THR A 373 3.30 20.04 -35.02
C THR A 373 4.67 19.69 -35.59
N PHE A 374 5.45 18.86 -34.88
CA PHE A 374 6.82 18.47 -35.22
C PHE A 374 6.92 17.41 -36.33
N MET A 375 5.81 16.72 -36.62
CA MET A 375 5.81 15.56 -37.50
C MET A 375 5.32 15.89 -38.91
N GLN A 376 5.98 15.29 -39.92
CA GLN A 376 5.70 15.53 -41.34
C GLN A 376 5.13 14.31 -42.08
N SER A 377 5.35 13.08 -41.59
CA SER A 377 4.78 11.84 -42.16
C SER A 377 3.87 11.15 -41.15
N GLY A 378 2.75 10.60 -41.61
CA GLY A 378 1.71 10.01 -40.76
C GLY A 378 2.20 8.84 -39.91
N THR A 379 3.11 8.01 -40.44
CA THR A 379 3.70 6.87 -39.72
C THR A 379 4.64 7.33 -38.60
N ALA A 380 5.54 8.29 -38.90
CA ALA A 380 6.40 8.92 -37.91
C ALA A 380 5.58 9.62 -36.81
N GLY A 381 4.49 10.29 -37.19
CA GLY A 381 3.54 10.91 -36.26
C GLY A 381 2.95 9.90 -35.27
N THR A 382 2.48 8.75 -35.76
CA THR A 382 1.95 7.70 -34.87
C THR A 382 3.00 7.12 -33.93
N MET A 383 4.23 6.89 -34.40
CA MET A 383 5.32 6.39 -33.53
C MET A 383 5.66 7.39 -32.42
N MET A 384 5.77 8.67 -32.77
CA MET A 384 6.06 9.72 -31.79
C MET A 384 4.91 9.95 -30.81
N ALA A 385 3.65 9.80 -31.24
CA ALA A 385 2.51 9.84 -30.35
C ALA A 385 2.57 8.72 -29.30
N VAL A 386 2.86 7.49 -29.74
CA VAL A 386 3.02 6.32 -28.86
C VAL A 386 4.16 6.53 -27.88
N LEU A 387 5.35 6.90 -28.39
CA LEU A 387 6.54 7.11 -27.56
C LEU A 387 6.36 8.25 -26.55
N GLY A 388 5.79 9.38 -27.00
CA GLY A 388 5.52 10.53 -26.14
C GLY A 388 4.52 10.20 -25.03
N TRP A 389 3.40 9.54 -25.38
CA TRP A 389 2.40 9.13 -24.40
C TRP A 389 2.95 8.11 -23.40
N MET A 390 3.74 7.14 -23.87
CA MET A 390 4.38 6.16 -23.01
C MET A 390 5.41 6.80 -22.07
N LEU A 391 6.14 7.82 -22.52
CA LEU A 391 7.07 8.57 -21.68
C LEU A 391 6.34 9.32 -20.56
N LEU A 392 5.18 9.94 -20.87
CA LEU A 392 4.34 10.58 -19.87
C LEU A 392 3.80 9.58 -18.84
N TYR A 393 3.37 8.40 -19.29
CA TYR A 393 2.97 7.31 -18.40
C TYR A 393 4.12 6.85 -17.49
N PHE A 394 5.32 6.60 -18.04
CA PHE A 394 6.47 6.21 -17.23
C PHE A 394 6.85 7.28 -16.21
N TRP A 395 6.79 8.56 -16.61
CA TRP A 395 7.01 9.68 -15.70
C TRP A 395 6.01 9.70 -14.54
N MET A 396 4.72 9.43 -14.81
CA MET A 396 3.69 9.30 -13.79
C MET A 396 4.00 8.19 -12.78
N VAL A 397 4.39 7.00 -13.25
CA VAL A 397 4.70 5.86 -12.37
C VAL A 397 5.87 6.18 -11.43
N VAL A 398 6.92 6.80 -11.94
CA VAL A 398 8.10 7.16 -11.14
C VAL A 398 7.74 8.20 -10.06
N ILE A 399 7.05 9.27 -10.43
CA ILE A 399 6.68 10.35 -9.50
C ILE A 399 5.72 9.86 -8.42
N ASN A 400 4.68 9.11 -8.78
CA ASN A 400 3.73 8.58 -7.80
C ASN A 400 4.37 7.55 -6.87
N GLY A 401 5.26 6.70 -7.39
CA GLY A 401 6.02 5.75 -6.59
C GLY A 401 6.88 6.44 -5.53
N MET A 402 7.55 7.54 -5.90
CA MET A 402 8.34 8.34 -4.96
C MET A 402 7.48 9.13 -3.97
N ASP A 403 6.36 9.73 -4.44
CA ASP A 403 5.45 10.52 -3.61
C ASP A 403 4.77 9.69 -2.51
N THR A 404 4.55 8.39 -2.77
CA THR A 404 4.00 7.44 -1.78
C THR A 404 4.97 7.18 -0.62
N GLN A 405 6.29 7.15 -0.90
CA GLN A 405 7.31 6.89 0.11
C GLN A 405 7.71 8.16 0.87
N SER A 406 7.81 9.27 0.14
CA SER A 406 8.13 10.59 0.69
C SER A 406 7.31 11.67 -0.04
N PRO A 407 6.29 12.26 0.60
CA PRO A 407 5.40 13.19 -0.07
C PRO A 407 6.13 14.47 -0.49
N TYR A 408 6.03 14.84 -1.76
CA TYR A 408 6.65 16.05 -2.30
C TYR A 408 5.94 17.33 -1.81
N PRO A 409 6.67 18.46 -1.72
CA PRO A 409 6.05 19.76 -1.49
C PRO A 409 5.02 20.11 -2.58
N PHE A 410 3.98 20.85 -2.19
CA PHE A 410 2.86 21.23 -3.06
C PHE A 410 3.28 21.87 -4.40
N ALA A 411 4.28 22.75 -4.38
CA ALA A 411 4.78 23.42 -5.59
C ALA A 411 5.35 22.42 -6.62
N THR A 412 6.08 21.41 -6.15
CA THR A 412 6.65 20.35 -7.01
C THR A 412 5.55 19.48 -7.61
N ARG A 413 4.49 19.19 -6.83
CA ARG A 413 3.33 18.45 -7.33
C ARG A 413 2.62 19.21 -8.45
N ILE A 414 2.37 20.51 -8.29
CA ILE A 414 1.78 21.35 -9.35
C ILE A 414 2.64 21.35 -10.60
N PHE A 415 3.96 21.48 -10.47
CA PHE A 415 4.85 21.47 -11.62
C PHE A 415 4.79 20.13 -12.37
N ASN A 416 4.74 19.03 -11.64
CA ASN A 416 4.58 17.70 -12.22
C ASN A 416 3.20 17.46 -12.86
N CYS A 417 2.15 18.17 -12.42
CA CYS A 417 0.83 18.16 -13.05
C CYS A 417 0.79 18.81 -14.44
N LEU A 418 1.90 19.37 -14.95
CA LEU A 418 2.03 19.70 -16.37
C LEU A 418 1.91 18.44 -17.25
N ASN A 419 2.21 17.26 -16.70
CA ASN A 419 1.91 15.99 -17.34
C ASN A 419 0.41 15.63 -17.14
N PRO A 420 -0.37 15.46 -18.23
CA PRO A 420 -1.78 15.06 -18.16
C PRO A 420 -2.03 13.85 -17.27
N ASP A 421 -1.14 12.86 -17.37
CA ASP A 421 -1.33 11.55 -16.75
C ASP A 421 -1.13 11.61 -15.23
N ILE A 422 -0.28 12.52 -14.76
CA ILE A 422 -0.10 12.80 -13.33
C ILE A 422 -1.32 13.53 -12.77
N ALA A 423 -1.79 14.55 -13.48
CA ALA A 423 -2.99 15.29 -13.08
C ALA A 423 -4.23 14.37 -13.01
N LEU A 424 -4.35 13.44 -13.95
CA LEU A 424 -5.38 12.42 -13.94
C LEU A 424 -5.27 11.52 -12.69
N SER A 425 -4.08 10.97 -12.42
CA SER A 425 -3.87 10.10 -11.26
C SER A 425 -4.26 10.78 -9.95
N PHE A 426 -3.72 11.98 -9.68
CA PHE A 426 -4.03 12.69 -8.45
C PHE A 426 -5.52 13.02 -8.33
N GLY A 427 -6.19 13.37 -9.42
CA GLY A 427 -7.63 13.63 -9.39
C GLY A 427 -8.44 12.37 -9.08
N VAL A 428 -8.08 11.22 -9.64
CA VAL A 428 -8.74 9.93 -9.34
C VAL A 428 -8.47 9.50 -7.90
N ASP A 429 -7.24 9.63 -7.41
CA ASP A 429 -6.87 9.29 -6.04
C ASP A 429 -7.64 10.16 -5.03
N LEU A 430 -7.75 11.47 -5.28
CA LEU A 430 -8.52 12.37 -4.43
C LEU A 430 -10.02 12.05 -4.46
N MET A 431 -10.58 11.76 -5.62
CA MET A 431 -12.00 11.35 -5.72
C MET A 431 -12.25 10.04 -4.98
N ALA A 432 -11.34 9.08 -5.07
CA ALA A 432 -11.44 7.81 -4.34
C ALA A 432 -11.31 8.00 -2.82
N GLN A 433 -10.37 8.84 -2.37
CA GLN A 433 -10.22 9.17 -0.94
C GLN A 433 -11.46 9.85 -0.37
N HIS A 434 -12.12 10.74 -1.11
CA HIS A 434 -13.34 11.38 -0.63
C HIS A 434 -14.54 10.41 -0.58
N GLU A 435 -14.63 9.47 -1.53
CA GLU A 435 -15.67 8.42 -1.53
C GLU A 435 -15.54 7.51 -0.30
N THR A 436 -14.30 7.19 0.10
CA THR A 436 -14.01 6.33 1.27
C THR A 436 -14.10 7.09 2.60
N GLN A 437 -13.59 8.33 2.66
CA GLN A 437 -13.65 9.18 3.87
C GLN A 437 -15.07 9.60 4.26
N CYS A 438 -15.98 9.75 3.29
CA CYS A 438 -17.40 9.97 3.61
C CYS A 438 -17.99 8.83 4.45
N GLU A 439 -17.43 7.61 4.38
CA GLU A 439 -17.80 6.51 5.26
C GLU A 439 -17.24 6.69 6.68
N SER A 440 -15.95 7.02 6.80
CA SER A 440 -15.30 7.18 8.10
C SER A 440 -15.85 8.35 8.92
N LEU A 441 -16.22 9.47 8.27
CA LEU A 441 -16.84 10.60 8.96
C LEU A 441 -18.28 10.32 9.40
N ALA A 442 -19.08 9.64 8.56
CA ALA A 442 -20.44 9.25 8.92
C ALA A 442 -20.45 8.27 10.11
N ASP A 443 -19.53 7.31 10.12
CA ASP A 443 -19.39 6.37 11.24
C ASP A 443 -18.87 7.08 12.50
N SER A 444 -17.95 8.06 12.39
CA SER A 444 -17.44 8.83 13.54
C SER A 444 -18.48 9.69 14.26
N ILE A 445 -19.53 10.15 13.56
CA ILE A 445 -20.59 10.99 14.13
C ILE A 445 -21.68 10.15 14.81
N SER A 446 -21.66 8.82 14.61
CA SER A 446 -22.62 7.89 15.21
C SER A 446 -22.21 7.31 16.58
N TRP A 447 -21.11 7.81 17.15
CA TRP A 447 -20.65 7.48 18.51
C TRP A 447 -21.04 8.55 19.53
#